data_AF-A0A7W0L4K2-F1
#
_entry.id   AF-A0A7W0L4K2-F1
#
_cell.length_a   1.000
_cell.length_b   1.000
_cell.length_c   1.000
_cell.angle_alpha   90.00
_cell.angle_beta   90.00
_cell.angle_gamma   90.00
#
_symmetry.space_group_name_H-M   'P 1'
#
loop_
_entity.id
_entity.type
_entity.pdbx_description
1 polymer ?
#
loop_
_entity_poly.entity_id
_entity_poly.type
_entity_poly.pdbx_seq_one_letter_code
_entity_poly.pdbx_strand_id
1 'polypeptide(L)'
;MSRLARRRVWIVSLGAVLSVTLLSSSALAHDIVYLRDDVKVVVEGTQTNFGVARCCHGSGSARVDWTTRDGSAVAGTHYQADSGELQFPNPIPPDETITFRSTAADGAVK
;
A
#
# COMPACT_ATOMS: atom_id res chain seq x y z
N MET A 1 8.07 -1.20 -53.07
CA MET A 1 6.91 -1.93 -52.51
C MET A 1 7.50 -2.95 -51.54
N SER A 2 7.30 -2.99 -50.22
CA SER A 2 6.53 -2.25 -49.23
C SER A 2 7.33 -2.32 -47.92
N ARG A 3 7.46 -1.22 -47.17
CA ARG A 3 8.14 -1.22 -45.87
C ARG A 3 7.19 -1.81 -44.83
N LEU A 4 7.54 -2.97 -44.27
CA LEU A 4 6.84 -3.56 -43.13
C LEU A 4 7.08 -2.67 -41.89
N ALA A 5 6.15 -1.77 -41.62
CA ALA A 5 6.11 -1.03 -40.36
C ALA A 5 5.81 -2.02 -39.23
N ARG A 6 6.82 -2.38 -38.45
CA ARG A 6 6.63 -3.08 -37.17
C ARG A 6 5.82 -2.14 -36.28
N ARG A 7 4.52 -2.41 -36.14
CA ARG A 7 3.65 -1.72 -35.21
C ARG A 7 4.15 -2.07 -33.80
N ARG A 8 5.00 -1.20 -33.26
CA ARG A 8 5.32 -1.19 -31.83
C ARG A 8 4.03 -0.79 -31.13
N VAL A 9 3.32 -1.78 -30.61
CA VAL A 9 2.21 -1.58 -29.69
C VAL A 9 2.83 -1.02 -28.42
N TRP A 10 2.70 0.29 -28.21
CA TRP A 10 2.98 0.90 -26.92
C TRP A 10 1.76 0.65 -26.05
N ILE A 11 1.82 -0.35 -25.17
CA ILE A 11 0.91 -0.37 -24.03
C ILE A 11 1.43 0.74 -23.11
N VAL A 12 0.77 1.89 -23.13
CA VAL A 12 0.93 2.89 -22.06
C VAL A 12 0.24 2.29 -20.85
N SER A 13 1.02 1.80 -19.89
CA SER A 13 0.46 1.37 -18.62
C SER A 13 -0.05 2.62 -17.89
N LEU A 14 -1.38 2.73 -17.74
CA LEU A 14 -2.03 3.77 -16.96
C LEU A 14 -1.94 3.37 -15.49
N GLY A 15 -1.04 4.00 -14.74
CA GLY A 15 -1.03 3.85 -13.28
C GLY A 15 -2.30 4.42 -12.65
N ALA A 16 -2.89 3.72 -11.70
CA ALA A 16 -4.04 4.15 -10.91
C ALA A 16 -3.60 4.52 -9.48
N VAL A 17 -4.34 5.38 -8.78
CA VAL A 17 -3.95 5.84 -7.43
C VAL A 17 -4.71 5.06 -6.37
N LEU A 18 -3.96 4.41 -5.47
CA LEU A 18 -4.46 3.68 -4.31
C LEU A 18 -4.17 4.46 -3.04
N SER A 19 -5.14 4.49 -2.13
CA SER A 19 -4.99 5.10 -0.80
C SER A 19 -5.03 4.04 0.29
N VAL A 20 -4.34 4.30 1.39
CA VAL A 20 -4.38 3.46 2.61
C VAL A 20 -4.93 4.27 3.76
N THR A 21 -5.69 3.64 4.65
CA THR A 21 -6.19 4.28 5.87
C THR A 21 -5.90 3.41 7.08
N LEU A 22 -5.49 4.04 8.18
CA LEU A 22 -5.37 3.41 9.49
C LEU A 22 -6.73 3.49 10.19
N LEU A 23 -7.24 2.35 10.65
CA LEU A 23 -8.57 2.25 11.26
C LEU A 23 -8.51 2.45 12.77
N SER A 24 -7.53 1.81 13.39
CA SER A 24 -7.34 1.79 14.84
C SER A 24 -5.87 1.58 15.17
N SER A 25 -5.44 2.13 16.29
CA SER A 25 -4.15 1.82 16.90
C SER A 25 -4.31 1.55 18.39
N SER A 26 -3.59 0.55 18.91
CA SER A 26 -3.50 0.26 20.34
C SER A 26 -2.25 0.87 20.98
N ALA A 27 -1.63 1.84 20.29
CA ALA A 27 -0.46 2.58 20.77
C ALA A 27 -0.80 3.32 22.08
N LEU A 28 0.20 3.42 22.97
CA LEU A 28 0.04 4.22 24.18
C LEU A 28 -0.13 5.69 23.81
N ALA A 29 -0.80 6.48 24.65
CA ALA A 29 -1.18 7.87 24.35
C ALA A 29 0.00 8.83 24.03
N HIS A 30 1.25 8.46 24.35
CA HIS A 30 2.45 9.26 24.07
C HIS A 30 3.15 8.90 22.75
N ASP A 31 2.58 7.97 22.00
CA ASP A 31 3.22 7.36 20.84
C ASP A 31 2.38 7.63 19.59
N ILE A 32 3.07 7.93 18.50
CA ILE A 32 2.44 8.41 17.26
C ILE A 32 2.59 7.33 16.21
N VAL A 33 1.46 6.90 15.66
CA VAL A 33 1.37 5.96 14.54
C VAL A 33 0.86 6.73 13.32
N TYR A 34 1.59 6.63 12.20
CA TYR A 34 1.23 7.31 10.97
C TYR A 34 1.64 6.52 9.72
N LEU A 35 0.98 6.78 8.61
CA LEU A 35 1.37 6.25 7.31
C LEU A 35 2.56 7.06 6.77
N ARG A 36 3.63 6.37 6.38
CA ARG A 36 4.78 6.96 5.67
C ARG A 36 4.38 7.38 4.25
N ASP A 37 3.53 6.56 3.62
CA ASP A 37 2.93 6.81 2.33
C ASP A 37 1.43 6.56 2.45
N ASP A 38 0.61 7.60 2.45
CA ASP A 38 -0.85 7.47 2.49
C ASP A 38 -1.46 7.18 1.11
N VAL A 39 -0.75 7.58 0.05
CA VAL A 39 -1.17 7.45 -1.35
C VAL A 39 -0.01 6.94 -2.20
N LYS A 40 -0.28 5.93 -3.05
CA LYS A 40 0.68 5.48 -4.06
C LYS A 40 0.03 5.29 -5.42
N VAL A 41 0.81 5.60 -6.46
CA VAL A 41 0.49 5.18 -7.83
C VAL A 41 0.83 3.70 -7.94
N VAL A 42 -0.18 2.92 -8.26
CA VAL A 42 -0.13 1.48 -8.45
C VAL A 42 -0.20 1.19 -9.94
N VAL A 43 0.64 0.27 -10.40
CA VAL A 43 0.68 -0.18 -11.79
C VAL A 43 0.14 -1.60 -11.86
N GLU A 44 -0.77 -1.87 -12.79
CA GLU A 44 -1.39 -3.20 -12.92
C GLU A 44 -0.35 -4.33 -13.03
N GLY A 45 -0.63 -5.43 -12.33
CA GLY A 45 0.28 -6.57 -12.23
C GLY A 45 1.53 -6.35 -11.38
N THR A 46 1.64 -5.22 -10.65
CA THR A 46 2.78 -4.94 -9.76
C THR A 46 2.40 -4.93 -8.28
N GLN A 47 3.37 -5.27 -7.43
CA GLN A 47 3.24 -5.10 -5.98
C GLN A 47 3.73 -3.72 -5.57
N THR A 48 2.98 -3.07 -4.68
CA THR A 48 3.31 -1.78 -4.08
C THR A 48 3.45 -1.95 -2.58
N ASN A 49 4.51 -1.38 -2.01
CA ASN A 49 4.75 -1.42 -0.56
C ASN A 49 4.19 -0.16 0.10
N PHE A 50 3.50 -0.31 1.22
CA PHE A 50 3.10 0.79 2.09
C PHE A 50 3.84 0.68 3.41
N GLY A 51 4.29 1.82 3.94
CA GLY A 51 4.97 1.89 5.24
C GLY A 51 4.06 2.49 6.30
N VAL A 52 3.97 1.83 7.46
CA VAL A 52 3.38 2.38 8.68
C VAL A 52 4.51 2.59 9.66
N ALA A 53 4.69 3.83 10.11
CA ALA A 53 5.72 4.20 11.07
C ALA A 53 5.10 4.44 12.45
N ARG A 54 5.87 4.06 13.47
CA ARG A 54 5.57 4.30 14.88
C ARG A 54 6.77 5.00 15.50
N CYS A 55 6.59 6.19 16.07
CA CYS A 55 7.70 7.00 16.59
C CYS A 55 7.62 7.27 18.09
N CYS A 56 8.77 7.73 18.58
CA CYS A 56 8.88 8.65 19.70
C CYS A 56 9.06 7.99 21.08
N HIS A 57 8.24 7.04 21.54
CA HIS A 57 8.43 6.46 22.89
C HIS A 57 7.96 5.01 23.03
N GLY A 58 8.19 4.18 22.00
CA GLY A 58 7.75 2.79 21.85
C GLY A 58 7.92 1.88 23.08
N SER A 59 7.02 2.05 24.04
CA SER A 59 6.86 1.23 25.22
C SER A 59 5.59 0.40 25.01
N GLY A 60 5.73 -0.91 25.22
CA GLY A 60 4.66 -1.86 24.95
C GLY A 60 4.46 -2.16 23.47
N SER A 61 3.89 -3.33 23.20
CA SER A 61 3.49 -3.70 21.84
C SER A 61 2.27 -2.88 21.40
N ALA A 62 2.18 -2.60 20.11
CA ALA A 62 1.00 -1.97 19.51
C ALA A 62 0.52 -2.78 18.31
N ARG A 63 -0.80 -2.80 18.14
CA ARG A 63 -1.47 -3.29 16.95
C ARG A 63 -2.04 -2.11 16.19
N VAL A 64 -1.94 -2.19 14.87
CA VAL A 64 -2.48 -1.19 13.96
C VAL A 64 -3.25 -1.90 12.86
N ASP A 65 -4.54 -1.62 12.79
CA ASP A 65 -5.39 -2.16 11.75
C ASP A 65 -5.36 -1.23 10.54
N TRP A 66 -5.19 -1.80 9.35
CA TRP A 66 -5.15 -1.06 8.10
C TRP A 66 -6.08 -1.70 7.07
N THR A 67 -6.55 -0.85 6.16
CA THR A 67 -7.29 -1.27 4.97
C THR A 67 -6.87 -0.40 3.79
N THR A 68 -6.83 -1.01 2.61
CA THR A 68 -6.74 -0.26 1.36
C THR A 68 -8.10 0.32 1.00
N ARG A 69 -8.11 1.55 0.50
CA ARG A 69 -9.32 2.29 0.16
C ARG A 69 -9.25 2.80 -1.27
N ASP A 70 -10.40 2.81 -1.93
CA ASP A 70 -10.55 3.35 -3.27
C ASP A 70 -10.07 4.81 -3.31
N GLY A 71 -9.19 5.10 -4.27
CA GLY A 71 -8.76 6.45 -4.64
C GLY A 71 -9.31 6.76 -6.04
N SER A 72 -8.42 6.74 -7.04
CA SER A 72 -8.83 6.61 -8.46
C SER A 72 -8.77 5.16 -8.95
N ALA A 73 -7.98 4.31 -8.28
CA ALA A 73 -8.04 2.86 -8.40
C ALA A 73 -9.31 2.35 -7.72
N VAL A 74 -9.95 1.33 -8.31
CA VAL A 74 -11.21 0.73 -7.84
C VAL A 74 -10.92 -0.72 -7.48
N ALA A 75 -11.31 -1.13 -6.27
CA ALA A 75 -11.12 -2.49 -5.79
C ALA A 75 -11.76 -3.52 -6.75
N GLY A 76 -11.06 -4.63 -6.95
CA GLY A 76 -11.47 -5.72 -7.87
C GLY A 76 -11.28 -5.41 -9.35
N THR A 77 -11.02 -4.16 -9.73
CA THR A 77 -10.72 -3.78 -11.12
C THR A 77 -9.26 -3.38 -11.31
N HIS A 78 -8.75 -2.50 -10.44
CA HIS A 78 -7.41 -1.92 -10.53
C HIS A 78 -6.47 -2.41 -9.41
N TYR A 79 -7.02 -2.96 -8.34
CA TYR A 79 -6.26 -3.54 -7.25
C TYR A 79 -7.11 -4.54 -6.48
N GLN A 80 -6.49 -5.48 -5.77
CA GLN A 80 -7.22 -6.27 -4.79
C GLN A 80 -7.31 -5.51 -3.47
N ALA A 81 -8.54 -5.30 -2.99
CA ALA A 81 -8.75 -4.80 -1.63
C ALA A 81 -8.06 -5.74 -0.63
N ASP A 82 -7.33 -5.14 0.29
CA ASP A 82 -6.51 -5.84 1.26
C ASP A 82 -6.62 -5.13 2.61
N SER A 83 -6.47 -5.90 3.66
CA SER A 83 -6.57 -5.42 5.04
C SER A 83 -5.82 -6.35 5.96
N GLY A 84 -5.27 -5.80 7.03
CA GLY A 84 -4.58 -6.61 8.01
C GLY A 84 -4.29 -5.87 9.29
N GLU A 85 -3.64 -6.59 10.20
CA GLU A 85 -3.12 -6.08 11.45
C GLU A 85 -1.60 -6.03 11.35
N LEU A 86 -0.99 -4.88 11.67
CA LEU A 86 0.45 -4.75 11.87
C LEU A 86 0.75 -4.78 13.36
N GLN A 87 1.68 -5.65 13.76
CA GLN A 87 2.14 -5.75 15.13
C GLN A 87 3.52 -5.13 15.29
N PHE A 88 3.60 -4.05 16.07
CA PHE A 88 4.88 -3.50 16.49
C PHE A 88 5.36 -4.22 17.77
N PRO A 89 6.59 -4.78 17.78
CA PRO A 89 7.12 -5.55 18.90
C PRO A 89 7.43 -4.68 20.12
N ASN A 90 7.98 -5.25 21.20
CA ASN A 90 8.49 -4.51 22.34
C ASN A 90 9.79 -5.18 22.82
N PRO A 91 10.94 -4.48 22.94
CA PRO A 91 11.13 -3.06 22.67
C PRO A 91 11.06 -2.72 21.17
N ILE A 92 10.67 -1.47 20.86
CA ILE A 92 10.67 -0.93 19.50
C ILE A 92 11.93 -0.10 19.26
N PRO A 93 12.59 -0.31 18.11
CA PRO A 93 13.63 0.62 17.64
C PRO A 93 13.04 2.04 17.46
N PRO A 94 13.83 3.10 17.68
CA PRO A 94 13.37 4.45 17.36
C PRO A 94 12.95 4.53 15.88
N ASP A 95 11.74 5.01 15.64
CA ASP A 95 11.15 5.24 14.31
C ASP A 95 10.99 3.98 13.44
N GLU A 96 10.64 2.84 14.07
CA GLU A 96 10.37 1.60 13.36
C GLU A 96 9.26 1.77 12.32
N THR A 97 9.50 1.23 11.13
CA THR A 97 8.54 1.23 10.02
C THR A 97 8.27 -0.20 9.57
N ILE A 98 7.04 -0.65 9.74
CA ILE A 98 6.60 -1.94 9.20
C ILE A 98 6.04 -1.69 7.80
N THR A 99 6.43 -2.56 6.86
CA THR A 99 5.92 -2.50 5.50
C THR A 99 5.00 -3.67 5.21
N PHE A 100 3.92 -3.39 4.49
CA PHE A 100 3.05 -4.40 3.92
C PHE A 100 2.91 -4.19 2.42
N ARG A 101 2.52 -5.24 1.71
CA ARG A 101 2.40 -5.24 0.25
C ARG A 101 0.94 -5.23 -0.14
N SER A 102 0.60 -4.40 -1.11
CA SER A 102 -0.68 -4.46 -1.83
C SER A 102 -0.42 -4.83 -3.28
N THR A 103 -1.32 -5.61 -3.90
CA THR A 103 -1.19 -6.07 -5.29
C THR A 103 -2.17 -5.34 -6.20
N ALA A 104 -1.65 -4.77 -7.28
CA ALA A 104 -2.45 -4.24 -8.38
C ALA A 104 -3.10 -5.38 -9.17
N ALA A 105 -4.36 -5.25 -9.54
CA ALA A 105 -5.07 -6.33 -10.22
C ALA A 105 -4.83 -6.23 -11.73
N ASP A 106 -3.96 -7.08 -12.27
CA ASP A 106 -3.90 -7.27 -13.72
C ASP A 106 -5.31 -7.61 -14.22
N GLY A 107 -5.90 -6.68 -14.97
CA GLY A 107 -7.36 -6.57 -15.12
C GLY A 107 -8.05 -7.92 -15.34
N ALA A 108 -9.03 -8.21 -14.49
CA ALA A 108 -9.94 -9.37 -14.53
C ALA A 108 -9.46 -10.56 -15.38
N VAL A 109 -8.72 -11.48 -14.76
CA VAL A 109 -8.59 -12.85 -15.28
C VAL A 109 -10.01 -13.45 -15.28
N LYS A 110 -10.63 -13.50 -16.46
CA LYS A 110 -11.78 -14.38 -16.73
C LYS A 110 -11.30 -15.80 -16.92
#